data_AF-K0KMF5-F1
#
_entry.id   AF-K0KMF5-F1
#
_cell.length_a   1.000
_cell.length_b   1.000
_cell.length_c   1.000
_cell.angle_alpha   90.00
_cell.angle_beta   90.00
_cell.angle_gamma   90.00
#
_symmetry.space_group_name_H-M   'P 1'
#
loop_
_entity.id
_entity.type
_entity.pdbx_description
1 polymer ?
#
loop_
_entity_poly.entity_id
_entity_poly.type
_entity_poly.pdbx_seq_one_letter_code
_entity_poly.pdbx_strand_id
1 'polypeptide(L)'
;MSNTENKDHIRHQRLVQVVNKALEESMKTISDENLQSCYPLLSSTKQGKETISVVKEQLKESWFQNSQKEFDAIYKERDIEAKLNELDDLIIEAQDLQKNSEAKQIP
;
A
#
# COMPACT_ATOMS: atom_id res chain seq x y z
N MET A 1 4.59 35.09 -11.32
CA MET A 1 3.54 34.09 -11.02
C MET A 1 4.11 32.75 -11.46
N SER A 2 4.57 31.96 -10.51
CA SER A 2 5.24 30.68 -10.77
C SER A 2 4.22 29.66 -11.26
N ASN A 3 4.37 29.21 -12.51
CA ASN A 3 3.75 27.98 -13.00
C ASN A 3 4.32 26.83 -12.17
N THR A 4 3.62 26.43 -11.12
CA THR A 4 3.83 25.13 -10.49
C THR A 4 3.19 24.12 -11.42
N GLU A 5 3.95 23.67 -12.43
CA GLU A 5 3.56 22.49 -13.19
C GLU A 5 3.27 21.37 -12.19
N ASN A 6 2.11 20.75 -12.36
CA ASN A 6 1.69 19.59 -11.60
C ASN A 6 2.65 18.45 -11.95
N LYS A 7 3.81 18.39 -11.28
CA LYS A 7 4.76 17.29 -11.43
C LYS A 7 4.04 16.03 -10.99
N ASP A 8 3.89 15.08 -11.91
CA ASP A 8 3.16 13.83 -11.67
C ASP A 8 3.94 12.96 -10.66
N HIS A 9 3.74 13.23 -9.37
CA HIS A 9 4.28 12.46 -8.25
C HIS A 9 3.51 11.15 -8.08
N ILE A 10 3.87 10.16 -8.89
CA ILE A 10 3.16 8.88 -8.99
C ILE A 10 3.78 7.78 -8.14
N ARG A 11 5.08 7.85 -7.80
CA ARG A 11 5.79 6.72 -7.22
C ARG A 11 5.37 6.45 -5.78
N HIS A 12 5.26 7.49 -4.96
CA HIS A 12 4.76 7.36 -3.59
C HIS A 12 3.33 6.79 -3.57
N GLN A 13 2.44 7.33 -4.40
CA GLN A 13 1.06 6.85 -4.52
C GLN A 13 0.99 5.37 -4.90
N ARG A 14 1.79 4.93 -5.87
CA ARG A 14 1.84 3.51 -6.29
C ARG A 14 2.40 2.60 -5.19
N LEU A 15 3.39 3.06 -4.42
CA LEU A 15 3.89 2.32 -3.26
C LEU A 15 2.76 2.07 -2.26
N VAL A 16 2.04 3.12 -1.87
CA VAL A 16 0.89 3.01 -0.94
C VAL A 16 -0.17 2.06 -1.47
N GLN A 17 -0.51 2.14 -2.76
CA GLN A 17 -1.47 1.23 -3.38
C GLN A 17 -1.03 -0.24 -3.31
N VAL A 18 0.23 -0.53 -3.67
CA VAL A 18 0.76 -1.90 -3.67
C VAL A 18 0.82 -2.46 -2.25
N VAL A 19 1.26 -1.66 -1.28
CA VAL A 19 1.35 -2.09 0.13
C VAL A 19 -0.03 -2.39 0.70
N ASN A 20 -1.01 -1.51 0.49
CA ASN A 20 -2.39 -1.74 0.92
C ASN A 20 -2.98 -2.99 0.25
N LYS A 21 -2.73 -3.17 -1.04
CA LYS A 21 -3.20 -4.36 -1.77
C LYS A 21 -2.56 -5.64 -1.23
N ALA A 22 -1.26 -5.64 -0.98
CA ALA A 22 -0.56 -6.79 -0.41
C ALA A 22 -1.09 -7.16 0.98
N LEU A 23 -1.40 -6.14 1.81
CA LEU A 23 -2.00 -6.33 3.12
C LEU A 23 -3.39 -6.98 3.02
N GLU A 24 -4.26 -6.44 2.16
CA GLU A 24 -5.60 -7.01 1.90
C GLU A 24 -5.53 -8.45 1.42
N GLU A 25 -4.64 -8.75 0.46
CA GLU A 25 -4.47 -10.10 -0.06
C GLU A 25 -3.97 -11.07 1.01
N SER A 26 -3.05 -10.63 1.88
CA SER A 26 -2.52 -11.45 2.98
C SER A 26 -3.61 -11.82 3.98
N MET A 27 -4.53 -10.90 4.28
CA MET A 27 -5.66 -11.12 5.21
C MET A 27 -6.71 -12.10 4.67
N LYS A 28 -6.73 -12.42 3.37
CA LYS A 28 -7.70 -13.39 2.81
C LYS A 28 -7.53 -14.79 3.39
N THR A 29 -6.33 -15.13 3.84
CA THR A 29 -6.03 -16.40 4.53
C THR A 29 -6.80 -16.53 5.86
N ILE A 30 -7.20 -15.41 6.46
CA ILE A 30 -8.01 -15.35 7.67
C ILE A 30 -9.48 -15.50 7.25
N SER A 31 -9.91 -16.73 6.98
CA SER A 31 -11.28 -17.08 6.56
C SER A 31 -11.99 -17.92 7.64
N ASP A 32 -13.32 -17.95 7.62
CA ASP A 32 -14.08 -18.79 8.54
C ASP A 32 -13.72 -20.27 8.36
N GLU A 33 -13.51 -20.73 7.12
CA GLU A 33 -13.11 -22.10 6.81
C GLU A 33 -11.76 -22.45 7.44
N ASN A 34 -10.74 -21.61 7.25
CA ASN A 34 -9.40 -21.83 7.80
C ASN A 34 -9.40 -21.76 9.32
N LEU A 35 -10.17 -20.85 9.92
CA LEU A 35 -10.27 -20.77 11.37
C LEU A 35 -11.05 -21.96 11.96
N GLN A 36 -12.14 -22.39 11.32
CA GLN A 36 -12.91 -23.54 11.80
C GLN A 36 -12.14 -24.86 11.68
N SER A 37 -11.28 -25.01 10.66
CA SER A 37 -10.42 -26.19 10.50
C SER A 37 -9.28 -26.23 11.53
N CYS A 38 -8.72 -25.07 11.89
CA CYS A 38 -7.72 -24.95 12.95
C CYS A 38 -8.31 -25.10 14.37
N TYR A 39 -9.59 -24.77 14.57
CA TYR A 39 -10.28 -24.83 15.87
C TYR A 39 -11.55 -25.71 15.84
N PRO A 40 -11.43 -27.03 15.55
CA PRO A 40 -12.58 -27.91 15.31
C PRO A 40 -13.47 -28.13 16.53
N LEU A 41 -12.89 -28.13 17.74
CA LEU A 41 -13.65 -28.28 18.98
C LEU A 41 -14.57 -27.07 19.22
N LEU A 42 -14.07 -25.87 18.98
CA LEU A 42 -14.84 -24.64 19.14
C LEU A 42 -15.91 -24.53 18.04
N SER A 43 -15.54 -24.81 16.79
CA SER A 43 -16.45 -24.73 15.65
C SER A 43 -17.53 -25.83 15.63
N SER A 44 -17.42 -26.86 16.48
CA SER A 44 -18.46 -27.88 16.63
C SER A 44 -19.79 -27.33 17.15
N THR A 45 -19.76 -26.20 17.85
CA THR A 45 -20.95 -25.56 18.45
C THR A 45 -21.38 -24.34 17.65
N LYS A 46 -22.69 -24.04 17.64
CA LYS A 46 -23.21 -22.84 16.99
C LYS A 46 -22.59 -21.56 17.55
N GLN A 47 -22.54 -21.45 18.88
CA GLN A 47 -21.96 -20.29 19.57
C GLN A 47 -20.47 -20.14 19.30
N GLY A 48 -19.72 -21.24 19.18
CA GLY A 48 -18.31 -21.19 18.84
C GLY A 48 -18.06 -20.72 17.40
N LYS A 49 -18.90 -21.10 16.43
CA LYS A 49 -18.83 -20.55 15.06
C LYS A 49 -19.12 -19.04 15.03
N GLU A 50 -20.12 -18.58 15.77
CA GLU A 50 -20.41 -17.15 15.92
C GLU A 50 -19.22 -16.40 16.54
N THR A 51 -18.61 -16.98 17.57
CA THR A 51 -17.40 -16.43 18.21
C THR A 51 -16.23 -16.32 17.23
N ILE A 52 -15.99 -17.37 16.42
CA ILE A 52 -14.94 -17.36 15.38
C ILE A 52 -15.17 -16.23 14.38
N SER A 53 -16.42 -16.02 13.94
CA SER A 53 -16.75 -14.95 13.00
C SER A 53 -16.45 -13.56 13.57
N VAL A 54 -16.83 -13.32 14.83
CA VAL A 54 -16.54 -12.05 15.52
C VAL A 54 -15.03 -11.84 15.69
N VAL A 55 -14.30 -12.85 16.13
CA VAL A 55 -12.84 -12.78 16.30
C VAL A 55 -12.14 -12.54 14.97
N LYS A 56 -12.59 -13.18 13.89
CA LYS A 56 -12.05 -12.99 12.54
C LYS A 56 -12.14 -11.52 12.10
N GLU A 57 -13.31 -10.90 12.26
CA GLU A 57 -13.50 -9.48 11.90
C GLU A 57 -12.62 -8.56 12.75
N GLN A 58 -12.62 -8.75 14.08
CA GLN A 58 -11.78 -7.97 14.99
C GLN A 58 -10.28 -8.12 14.69
N LEU A 59 -9.85 -9.34 14.38
CA LEU A 59 -8.47 -9.63 14.02
C LEU A 59 -8.08 -8.89 12.73
N LYS A 60 -8.92 -8.96 11.70
CA LYS A 60 -8.67 -8.26 10.42
C LYS A 60 -8.62 -6.75 10.60
N GLU A 61 -9.60 -6.18 11.33
CA GLU A 61 -9.66 -4.75 11.59
C GLU A 61 -8.41 -4.29 12.37
N SER A 62 -8.11 -4.95 13.49
CA SER A 62 -6.94 -4.62 14.31
C SER A 62 -5.63 -4.77 13.54
N TRP A 63 -5.47 -5.86 12.79
CA TRP A 63 -4.30 -6.08 11.94
C TRP A 63 -4.15 -4.95 10.92
N PHE A 64 -5.23 -4.60 10.22
CA PHE A 64 -5.21 -3.58 9.18
C PHE A 64 -4.82 -2.20 9.76
N GLN A 65 -5.50 -1.77 10.82
CA GLN A 65 -5.26 -0.48 11.46
C GLN A 65 -3.84 -0.37 12.01
N ASN A 66 -3.35 -1.41 12.70
CA ASN A 66 -1.99 -1.40 13.22
C ASN A 66 -0.97 -1.40 12.09
N SER A 67 -1.16 -2.21 11.05
CA SER A 67 -0.23 -2.26 9.91
C SER A 67 -0.16 -0.92 9.19
N GLN A 68 -1.30 -0.26 8.93
CA GLN A 68 -1.31 1.07 8.31
C GLN A 68 -0.54 2.09 9.13
N LYS A 69 -0.78 2.13 10.45
CA LYS A 69 -0.08 3.04 11.36
C LYS A 69 1.44 2.82 11.33
N GLU A 70 1.88 1.57 11.34
CA GLU A 70 3.31 1.25 11.27
C GLU A 70 3.91 1.59 9.90
N PHE A 71 3.19 1.35 8.80
CA PHE A 71 3.65 1.75 7.46
C PHE A 71 3.82 3.27 7.37
N ASP A 72 2.85 4.05 7.86
CA ASP A 72 2.94 5.51 7.89
C ASP A 72 4.10 6.01 8.74
N ALA A 73 4.35 5.36 9.89
CA ALA A 73 5.51 5.66 10.73
C ALA A 73 6.82 5.42 9.97
N ILE A 74 6.94 4.28 9.27
CA ILE A 74 8.12 3.96 8.45
C ILE A 74 8.31 4.99 7.33
N TYR A 75 7.23 5.37 6.61
CA TYR A 75 7.31 6.37 5.54
C TYR A 75 7.82 7.70 6.06
N LYS A 76 7.34 8.12 7.24
CA LYS A 76 7.77 9.36 7.89
C LYS A 76 9.22 9.29 8.40
N GLU A 77 9.62 8.22 9.07
CA GLU A 77 10.98 8.04 9.58
C GLU A 77 12.04 8.06 8.47
N ARG A 78 11.68 7.54 7.30
CA ARG A 78 12.58 7.40 6.16
C ARG A 78 12.46 8.53 5.13
N ASP A 79 11.50 9.42 5.32
CA ASP A 79 11.17 10.51 4.40
C ASP A 79 10.93 10.00 2.97
N ILE A 80 10.14 8.92 2.87
CA ILE A 80 9.96 8.19 1.60
C ILE A 80 9.21 9.02 0.57
N GLU A 81 8.19 9.76 1.00
CA GLU A 81 7.39 10.58 0.10
C GLU A 81 8.25 11.64 -0.59
N ALA A 82 9.02 12.42 0.18
CA ALA A 82 9.92 13.43 -0.37
C ALA A 82 10.93 12.81 -1.35
N LYS A 83 11.57 11.71 -0.98
CA LYS A 83 12.56 11.03 -1.83
C LYS A 83 11.98 10.48 -3.12
N LEU A 84 10.76 9.93 -3.08
CA LEU A 84 10.11 9.42 -4.28
C LEU A 84 9.61 10.55 -5.19
N ASN A 85 9.17 11.66 -4.61
CA ASN A 85 8.80 12.86 -5.37
C ASN A 85 10.03 13.50 -6.02
N GLU A 86 11.16 13.60 -5.30
CA GLU A 86 12.44 14.03 -5.88
C GLU A 86 12.89 13.10 -7.02
N LEU A 87 12.70 11.79 -6.88
CA LEU A 87 12.99 10.83 -7.94
C LEU A 87 12.08 11.02 -9.16
N ASP A 88 10.77 11.26 -8.96
CA ASP A 88 9.83 11.60 -10.03
C ASP A 88 10.31 12.85 -10.79
N ASP A 89 10.69 13.89 -10.05
CA ASP A 89 11.21 15.14 -10.59
C ASP A 89 12.48 14.95 -11.44
N LEU A 90 13.47 14.21 -10.93
CA LEU A 90 14.72 13.92 -11.63
C LEU A 90 14.49 13.15 -12.93
N ILE A 91 13.50 12.27 -12.96
CA ILE A 91 13.16 11.49 -14.15
C ILE A 91 12.48 12.36 -15.19
N ILE A 92 11.56 13.23 -14.78
CA ILE A 92 10.91 14.20 -15.68
C ILE A 92 11.98 15.10 -16.31
N GLU A 93 12.87 15.67 -15.49
CA GLU A 93 13.96 16.54 -15.97
C GLU A 93 14.86 15.82 -16.98
N ALA A 94 15.28 14.58 -16.68
CA ALA A 94 16.10 13.79 -17.58
C ALA A 94 15.40 13.48 -18.91
N GLN A 95 14.10 13.16 -18.87
CA GLN A 95 13.29 12.91 -20.07
C GLN A 95 13.14 14.17 -20.93
N ASP A 96 12.96 15.34 -20.32
CA ASP A 96 12.82 16.59 -21.05
C ASP A 96 14.15 17.04 -21.66
N LEU A 97 15.27 16.85 -20.97
CA LEU A 97 16.61 17.07 -21.53
C LEU A 97 16.87 16.16 -22.73
N GLN A 98 16.45 14.90 -22.68
CA GLN A 98 16.57 13.96 -23.80
C GLN A 98 15.76 14.45 -25.01
N LYS A 99 14.47 14.75 -24.83
CA LYS A 99 13.59 15.26 -25.91
C LYS A 99 14.14 16.54 -26.54
N ASN A 100 14.62 17.48 -25.72
CA ASN A 100 15.17 18.75 -26.18
C ASN A 100 16.51 18.59 -26.93
N SER A 101 17.29 17.56 -26.58
CA SER A 101 18.54 17.23 -27.27
C SER A 101 18.27 16.56 -28.62
N GLU A 102 17.28 15.67 -28.69
CA GLU A 102 16.83 15.03 -29.93
C GLU A 102 16.18 16.05 -30.90
N ALA A 103 15.42 17.02 -30.38
CA ALA A 103 14.81 18.09 -31.18
C ALA A 103 15.82 19.05 -31.83
N LYS A 104 17.03 19.18 -31.27
CA LYS A 104 18.12 20.02 -31.82
C LYS A 104 18.99 19.32 -32.86
N GLN A 105 18.78 18.02 -33.13
CA GLN A 105 19.55 17.24 -34.11
C GLN A 105 18.86 17.09 -35.49
N ILE A 106 17.77 17.82 -35.74
CA ILE A 106 17.12 17.85 -37.06
C ILE A 106 17.72 19.01 -37.88
N PRO A 107 18.41 18.75 -39.01
CA PRO A 107 18.89 19.80 -39.92
C PRO A 107 17.77 20.57 -40.62
#